data_AF-A0A1Z5TCI1-F1
#
_entry.id   AF-A0A1Z5TCI1-F1
#
_cell.length_a   1.000
_cell.length_b   1.000
_cell.length_c   1.000
_cell.angle_alpha   90.00
_cell.angle_beta   90.00
_cell.angle_gamma   90.00
#
_symmetry.space_group_name_H-M   'P 1'
#
loop_
_entity.id
_entity.type
_entity.pdbx_description
1 polymer ?
#
loop_
_entity_poly.entity_id
_entity_poly.type
_entity_poly.pdbx_seq_one_letter_code
_entity_poly.pdbx_strand_id
1 'polypeptide(L)'
;MEDEKMKSLTLFGGNEEWSSDDWTDSDDRVRGGKSQSYLDTDDKAIGRFHGNLDIKTLGGAGFASQRTTGDERKWNLSQYAGIELQVSKGDKKRYTFILKDELLPINPENGREQATISYETDFELPPQTVPGETRDRYVFIPFKSLNPTYRGKLQKDAPPLDTSNVKRMSIMMRSFFGAQEGDFSLSIRAITALSQAPDHEKSPTPSPSPSPVQRKEKTPLPFQTNERQLEAGMVQIPAAHAAEDPQLGRLRIGNSKILEVELRWHKTFLPVVLFALGIFAGYRLANGYDWRQLLQSVTGPCRDLVEKISGYFS
;
A
#
# COMPACT_ATOMS: atom_id res chain seq x y z
N MET A 1 -27.10 34.79 -4.20
CA MET A 1 -27.32 33.36 -3.88
C MET A 1 -26.78 32.44 -4.98
N GLU A 2 -26.81 32.84 -6.27
CA GLU A 2 -26.15 32.08 -7.35
C GLU A 2 -24.61 32.04 -7.23
N ASP A 3 -23.97 33.13 -6.76
CA ASP A 3 -22.51 33.19 -6.61
C ASP A 3 -21.92 32.19 -5.59
N GLU A 4 -22.65 31.80 -4.55
CA GLU A 4 -22.16 30.78 -3.60
C GLU A 4 -22.31 29.37 -4.14
N LYS A 5 -23.36 29.10 -4.93
CA LYS A 5 -23.58 27.80 -5.56
C LYS A 5 -22.51 27.48 -6.61
N MET A 6 -21.87 28.51 -7.17
CA MET A 6 -20.74 28.39 -8.11
C MET A 6 -19.38 28.26 -7.41
N LYS A 7 -19.29 28.47 -6.08
CA LYS A 7 -18.03 28.31 -5.33
C LYS A 7 -17.74 26.86 -4.98
N SER A 8 -18.77 26.08 -4.71
CA SER A 8 -18.61 24.70 -4.26
C SER A 8 -19.80 23.83 -4.61
N LEU A 9 -19.53 22.57 -4.97
CA LEU A 9 -20.53 21.54 -5.16
C LEU A 9 -20.27 20.37 -4.20
N THR A 10 -21.18 20.15 -3.27
CA THR A 10 -21.14 18.96 -2.41
C THR A 10 -21.54 17.73 -3.23
N LEU A 11 -20.66 16.73 -3.25
CA LEU A 11 -20.82 15.50 -4.02
C LEU A 11 -21.35 14.37 -3.15
N PHE A 12 -20.86 14.29 -1.91
CA PHE A 12 -21.28 13.34 -0.88
C PHE A 12 -21.22 14.00 0.48
N GLY A 13 -22.22 13.75 1.34
CA GLY A 13 -22.28 14.27 2.70
C GLY A 13 -22.53 15.77 2.81
N GLY A 14 -21.87 16.42 3.77
CA GLY A 14 -22.01 17.86 4.02
C GLY A 14 -23.36 18.21 4.62
N ASN A 15 -24.22 18.85 3.83
CA ASN A 15 -25.61 19.13 4.22
C ASN A 15 -26.57 17.99 3.86
N GLU A 16 -26.11 17.04 3.04
CA GLU A 16 -26.85 15.83 2.68
C GLU A 16 -26.37 14.65 3.51
N GLU A 17 -27.24 13.65 3.70
CA GLU A 17 -26.88 12.41 4.38
C GLU A 17 -25.98 11.54 3.49
N TRP A 18 -24.98 10.90 4.09
CA TRP A 18 -24.27 9.80 3.45
C TRP A 18 -25.18 8.58 3.30
N SER A 19 -25.05 7.89 2.17
CA SER A 19 -25.66 6.59 1.94
C SER A 19 -24.58 5.57 1.62
N SER A 20 -24.61 4.41 2.30
CA SER A 20 -23.72 3.29 1.95
C SER A 20 -24.03 2.74 0.57
N ASP A 21 -25.26 2.86 0.06
CA ASP A 21 -25.68 2.36 -1.26
C ASP A 21 -25.02 3.13 -2.42
N ASP A 22 -24.51 4.33 -2.14
CA ASP A 22 -23.72 5.10 -3.09
C ASP A 22 -22.33 4.51 -3.32
N TRP A 23 -21.88 3.56 -2.49
CA TRP A 23 -20.53 3.01 -2.51
C TRP A 23 -20.54 1.48 -2.51
N THR A 24 -19.53 0.90 -3.13
CA THR A 24 -19.34 -0.56 -3.17
C THR A 24 -17.86 -0.89 -3.16
N ASP A 25 -17.55 -2.07 -2.63
CA ASP A 25 -16.17 -2.52 -2.55
C ASP A 25 -15.60 -2.86 -3.93
N SER A 26 -14.30 -2.63 -4.06
CA SER A 26 -13.49 -3.08 -5.16
C SER A 26 -12.13 -3.48 -4.59
N ASP A 27 -12.14 -4.55 -3.81
CA ASP A 27 -10.97 -5.04 -3.10
C ASP A 27 -10.14 -6.02 -3.94
N ASP A 28 -8.92 -6.35 -3.47
CA ASP A 28 -8.01 -7.29 -4.13
C ASP A 28 -8.49 -8.75 -4.18
N ARG A 29 -9.65 -9.06 -3.58
CA ARG A 29 -10.30 -10.38 -3.58
C ARG A 29 -10.54 -10.91 -5.00
N VAL A 30 -10.78 -10.03 -5.98
CA VAL A 30 -10.91 -10.40 -7.40
C VAL A 30 -9.63 -11.00 -8.00
N ARG A 31 -8.50 -10.86 -7.30
CA ARG A 31 -7.19 -11.43 -7.64
C ARG A 31 -6.75 -12.49 -6.62
N GLY A 32 -7.65 -12.95 -5.76
CA GLY A 32 -7.34 -13.92 -4.69
C GLY A 32 -6.72 -13.31 -3.43
N GLY A 33 -6.74 -11.98 -3.28
CA GLY A 33 -6.34 -11.32 -2.05
C GLY A 33 -7.36 -11.47 -0.92
N LYS A 34 -7.00 -11.00 0.27
CA LYS A 34 -7.82 -11.10 1.48
C LYS A 34 -8.13 -9.75 2.12
N SER A 35 -7.77 -8.66 1.45
CA SER A 35 -8.12 -7.32 1.94
C SER A 35 -9.63 -7.12 1.85
N GLN A 36 -10.18 -6.39 2.82
CA GLN A 36 -11.60 -6.09 2.88
C GLN A 36 -11.80 -4.64 3.29
N SER A 37 -12.70 -3.95 2.60
CA SER A 37 -13.13 -2.61 2.96
C SER A 37 -14.65 -2.50 3.09
N TYR A 38 -15.06 -1.47 3.81
CA TYR A 38 -16.45 -1.10 4.05
C TYR A 38 -16.59 0.42 4.01
N LEU A 39 -17.79 0.88 3.67
CA LEU A 39 -18.22 2.26 3.86
C LEU A 39 -19.49 2.30 4.71
N ASP A 40 -19.32 2.60 6.00
CA ASP A 40 -20.43 2.65 6.95
C ASP A 40 -20.95 4.08 7.08
N THR A 41 -22.25 4.20 7.32
CA THR A 41 -22.97 5.48 7.44
C THR A 41 -23.88 5.51 8.67
N ASP A 42 -23.49 4.77 9.73
CA ASP A 42 -24.22 4.70 11.02
C ASP A 42 -24.55 6.09 11.58
N ASP A 43 -23.57 6.99 11.50
CA ASP A 43 -23.79 8.42 11.58
C ASP A 43 -23.94 8.95 10.15
N LYS A 44 -25.15 9.30 9.76
CA LYS A 44 -25.44 9.77 8.41
C LYS A 44 -24.71 11.06 8.02
N ALA A 45 -24.18 11.81 8.99
CA ALA A 45 -23.34 12.97 8.70
C ALA A 45 -21.89 12.58 8.30
N ILE A 46 -21.52 11.30 8.43
CA ILE A 46 -20.15 10.81 8.26
C ILE A 46 -20.15 9.50 7.44
N GLY A 47 -19.46 9.53 6.29
CA GLY A 47 -19.05 8.31 5.61
C GLY A 47 -17.75 7.78 6.21
N ARG A 48 -17.78 6.57 6.78
CA ARG A 48 -16.58 5.92 7.34
C ARG A 48 -16.07 4.84 6.40
N PHE A 49 -14.96 5.12 5.73
CA PHE A 49 -14.18 4.12 4.98
C PHE A 49 -13.23 3.38 5.92
N HIS A 50 -13.41 2.08 6.10
CA HIS A 50 -12.58 1.28 7.01
C HIS A 50 -12.45 -0.18 6.57
N GLY A 51 -11.57 -0.94 7.24
CA GLY A 51 -11.39 -2.35 6.99
C GLY A 51 -9.99 -2.85 7.36
N ASN A 52 -9.57 -3.94 6.72
CA ASN A 52 -8.26 -4.55 6.93
C ASN A 52 -7.53 -4.75 5.59
N LEU A 53 -6.28 -4.30 5.53
CA LEU A 53 -5.40 -4.51 4.39
C LEU A 53 -4.48 -5.71 4.67
N ASP A 54 -4.70 -6.82 3.96
CA ASP A 54 -3.80 -7.98 3.99
C ASP A 54 -2.79 -7.88 2.85
N ILE A 55 -1.51 -7.86 3.20
CA ILE A 55 -0.43 -7.83 2.21
C ILE A 55 0.24 -9.19 2.05
N LYS A 56 -0.06 -10.16 2.91
CA LYS A 56 0.66 -11.44 2.96
C LYS A 56 0.20 -12.38 1.86
N THR A 57 -1.10 -12.41 1.58
CA THR A 57 -1.68 -13.33 0.58
C THR A 57 -1.13 -13.09 -0.81
N LEU A 58 -0.85 -11.83 -1.17
CA LEU A 58 -0.32 -11.45 -2.49
C LEU A 58 1.16 -11.03 -2.43
N GLY A 59 1.93 -11.51 -1.44
CA GLY A 59 3.38 -11.36 -1.40
C GLY A 59 3.89 -9.91 -1.28
N GLY A 60 3.24 -9.11 -0.43
CA GLY A 60 3.52 -7.69 -0.20
C GLY A 60 2.64 -6.73 -1.01
N ALA A 61 1.90 -7.24 -2.00
CA ALA A 61 0.85 -6.50 -2.67
C ALA A 61 -0.48 -6.62 -1.91
N GLY A 62 -1.35 -5.63 -2.07
CA GLY A 62 -2.71 -5.66 -1.52
C GLY A 62 -3.38 -4.30 -1.67
N PHE A 63 -4.71 -4.30 -1.80
CA PHE A 63 -5.52 -3.10 -1.74
C PHE A 63 -6.95 -3.40 -1.28
N ALA A 64 -7.50 -2.47 -0.51
CA ALA A 64 -8.90 -2.42 -0.12
C ALA A 64 -9.45 -1.06 -0.58
N SER A 65 -10.56 -1.04 -1.31
CA SER A 65 -11.10 0.21 -1.85
C SER A 65 -12.62 0.23 -1.91
N GLN A 66 -13.18 1.42 -1.72
CA GLN A 66 -14.58 1.72 -1.96
C GLN A 66 -14.68 2.66 -3.15
N ARG A 67 -15.65 2.44 -4.04
CA ARG A 67 -15.92 3.25 -5.21
C ARG A 67 -17.40 3.59 -5.29
N THR A 68 -17.73 4.69 -5.96
CA THR A 68 -19.13 5.05 -6.19
C THR A 68 -19.85 4.01 -7.07
N THR A 69 -21.11 3.72 -6.75
CA THR A 69 -22.00 2.85 -7.53
C THR A 69 -22.61 3.58 -8.74
N GLY A 70 -23.20 2.84 -9.66
CA GLY A 70 -23.90 3.39 -10.83
C GLY A 70 -22.96 3.77 -11.98
N ASP A 71 -23.05 3.02 -13.08
CA ASP A 71 -22.17 3.21 -14.25
C ASP A 71 -22.63 4.36 -15.17
N GLU A 72 -23.88 4.79 -15.01
CA GLU A 72 -24.46 5.92 -15.74
C GLU A 72 -24.20 7.28 -15.07
N ARG A 73 -23.65 7.29 -13.83
CA ARG A 73 -23.37 8.55 -13.12
C ARG A 73 -22.41 9.41 -13.94
N LYS A 74 -22.68 10.71 -13.95
CA LYS A 74 -21.84 11.72 -14.60
C LYS A 74 -21.84 13.00 -13.78
N TRP A 75 -20.66 13.44 -13.39
CA TRP A 75 -20.45 14.74 -12.78
C TRP A 75 -19.72 15.64 -13.76
N ASN A 76 -20.33 16.80 -14.07
CA ASN A 76 -19.64 17.87 -14.77
C ASN A 76 -18.97 18.78 -13.73
N LEU A 77 -17.66 18.60 -13.57
CA LEU A 77 -16.81 19.34 -12.64
C LEU A 77 -15.90 20.35 -13.35
N SER A 78 -16.16 20.67 -14.62
CA SER A 78 -15.31 21.56 -15.44
C SER A 78 -15.15 22.99 -14.88
N GLN A 79 -16.08 23.42 -14.04
CA GLN A 79 -16.04 24.73 -13.38
C GLN A 79 -15.24 24.74 -12.06
N TYR A 80 -14.72 23.58 -11.64
CA TYR A 80 -14.03 23.43 -10.36
C TYR A 80 -12.52 23.25 -10.54
N ALA A 81 -11.74 23.69 -9.56
CA ALA A 81 -10.28 23.55 -9.55
C ALA A 81 -9.82 22.20 -8.97
N GLY A 82 -10.63 21.58 -8.13
CA GLY A 82 -10.29 20.31 -7.47
C GLY A 82 -11.36 19.80 -6.51
N ILE A 83 -11.01 18.73 -5.81
CA ILE A 83 -11.84 18.08 -4.79
C ILE A 83 -11.27 18.38 -3.40
N GLU A 84 -12.13 18.75 -2.47
CA GLU A 84 -11.82 18.82 -1.05
C GLU A 84 -12.47 17.64 -0.31
N LEU A 85 -11.65 16.94 0.47
CA LEU A 85 -12.12 15.96 1.45
C LEU A 85 -12.12 16.62 2.84
N GLN A 86 -13.28 16.67 3.47
CA GLN A 86 -13.45 17.15 4.84
C GLN A 86 -13.39 15.96 5.79
N VAL A 87 -12.20 15.68 6.31
CA VAL A 87 -11.94 14.52 7.16
C VAL A 87 -12.26 14.87 8.62
N SER A 88 -13.26 14.18 9.20
CA SER A 88 -13.58 14.30 10.63
C SER A 88 -12.60 13.53 11.50
N LYS A 89 -12.18 12.35 11.04
CA LYS A 89 -11.22 11.49 11.76
C LYS A 89 -10.38 10.69 10.78
N GLY A 90 -9.06 10.72 10.94
CA GLY A 90 -8.11 9.92 10.16
C GLY A 90 -7.11 9.20 11.06
N ASP A 91 -6.75 7.99 10.66
CA ASP A 91 -5.65 7.25 11.26
C ASP A 91 -4.29 7.68 10.64
N LYS A 92 -3.24 6.87 10.84
CA LYS A 92 -1.89 7.12 10.35
C LYS A 92 -1.57 6.41 9.03
N LYS A 93 -2.58 6.01 8.28
CA LYS A 93 -2.39 5.34 7.00
C LYS A 93 -2.30 6.35 5.87
N ARG A 94 -1.69 5.90 4.78
CA ARG A 94 -1.72 6.59 3.49
C ARG A 94 -2.89 6.08 2.68
N TYR A 95 -3.66 7.02 2.14
CA TYR A 95 -4.81 6.72 1.30
C TYR A 95 -4.57 7.23 -0.12
N THR A 96 -5.32 6.69 -1.07
CA THR A 96 -5.35 7.14 -2.45
C THR A 96 -6.78 7.57 -2.79
N PHE A 97 -6.95 8.79 -3.30
CA PHE A 97 -8.18 9.23 -3.92
C PHE A 97 -8.08 9.05 -5.44
N ILE A 98 -9.13 8.53 -6.05
CA ILE A 98 -9.12 8.13 -7.47
C ILE A 98 -10.34 8.71 -8.16
N LEU A 99 -10.12 9.28 -9.35
CA LEU A 99 -11.17 9.63 -10.29
C LEU A 99 -11.05 8.81 -11.57
N LYS A 100 -12.20 8.53 -12.19
CA LYS A 100 -12.29 8.05 -13.57
C LYS A 100 -13.25 8.94 -14.35
N ASP A 101 -12.88 9.28 -15.56
CA ASP A 101 -13.70 9.98 -16.56
C ASP A 101 -14.26 9.04 -17.64
N GLU A 102 -13.82 7.78 -17.64
CA GLU A 102 -14.26 6.75 -18.56
C GLU A 102 -14.52 5.42 -17.84
N LEU A 103 -15.66 4.82 -18.15
CA LEU A 103 -16.02 3.45 -17.80
C LEU A 103 -16.33 2.71 -19.10
N LEU A 104 -15.72 1.55 -19.28
CA LEU A 104 -16.01 0.66 -20.38
C LEU A 104 -17.14 -0.30 -19.96
N PRO A 105 -17.95 -0.80 -20.93
CA PRO A 105 -18.93 -1.84 -20.66
C PRO A 105 -18.29 -3.04 -19.97
N ILE A 106 -19.09 -3.78 -19.20
CA ILE A 106 -18.65 -5.05 -18.63
C ILE A 106 -18.12 -5.96 -19.75
N ASN A 107 -17.00 -6.62 -19.49
CA ASN A 107 -16.42 -7.54 -20.44
C ASN A 107 -17.44 -8.68 -20.72
N PRO A 108 -17.88 -8.86 -21.98
CA PRO A 108 -18.93 -9.81 -22.30
C PRO A 108 -18.50 -11.27 -22.14
N GLU A 109 -17.20 -11.57 -22.13
CA GLU A 109 -16.67 -12.93 -22.05
C GLU A 109 -16.55 -13.43 -20.60
N ASN A 110 -16.17 -12.56 -19.67
CA ASN A 110 -15.90 -12.96 -18.28
C ASN A 110 -16.75 -12.22 -17.23
N GLY A 111 -17.61 -11.29 -17.66
CA GLY A 111 -18.50 -10.53 -16.78
C GLY A 111 -17.79 -9.55 -15.84
N ARG A 112 -16.49 -9.26 -16.07
CA ARG A 112 -15.71 -8.37 -15.19
C ARG A 112 -15.67 -6.95 -15.73
N GLU A 113 -15.52 -6.01 -14.81
CA GLU A 113 -15.19 -4.62 -15.17
C GLU A 113 -13.86 -4.56 -15.93
N GLN A 114 -13.84 -3.77 -16.99
CA GLN A 114 -12.63 -3.54 -17.78
C GLN A 114 -11.80 -2.41 -17.16
N ALA A 115 -10.49 -2.50 -17.33
CA ALA A 115 -9.58 -1.48 -16.83
C ALA A 115 -9.53 -0.28 -17.79
N THR A 116 -9.70 0.91 -17.23
CA THR A 116 -9.52 2.23 -17.86
C THR A 116 -8.40 2.99 -17.15
N ILE A 117 -8.08 4.19 -17.62
CA ILE A 117 -7.20 5.11 -16.89
C ILE A 117 -7.86 5.50 -15.57
N SER A 118 -7.06 5.48 -14.50
CA SER A 118 -7.40 6.00 -13.18
C SER A 118 -6.55 7.24 -12.92
N TYR A 119 -7.16 8.32 -12.46
CA TYR A 119 -6.44 9.54 -12.06
C TYR A 119 -6.33 9.54 -10.54
N GLU A 120 -5.12 9.30 -10.04
CA GLU A 120 -4.87 8.96 -8.64
C GLU A 120 -4.05 10.06 -7.95
N THR A 121 -4.37 10.36 -6.70
CA THR A 121 -3.45 11.08 -5.81
C THR A 121 -3.37 10.36 -4.47
N ASP A 122 -2.19 10.37 -3.89
CA ASP A 122 -2.00 9.84 -2.55
C ASP A 122 -2.03 10.99 -1.53
N PHE A 123 -2.61 10.74 -0.38
CA PHE A 123 -2.63 11.68 0.73
C PHE A 123 -2.44 10.95 2.06
N GLU A 124 -1.87 11.65 3.02
CA GLU A 124 -1.66 11.19 4.38
C GLU A 124 -2.25 12.22 5.32
N LEU A 125 -2.81 11.75 6.44
CA LEU A 125 -3.32 12.60 7.49
C LEU A 125 -2.48 12.38 8.73
N PRO A 126 -2.15 13.47 9.43
CA PRO A 126 -0.84 14.13 9.49
C PRO A 126 0.34 13.17 9.31
N PRO A 127 1.57 13.69 9.21
CA PRO A 127 2.74 12.84 9.06
C PRO A 127 2.73 11.70 10.09
N GLN A 128 3.04 10.47 9.68
CA GLN A 128 3.07 9.29 10.55
C GLN A 128 3.93 9.47 11.83
N THR A 129 4.80 10.48 11.80
CA THR A 129 5.68 10.92 12.88
C THR A 129 4.96 11.62 14.04
N VAL A 130 3.71 12.07 13.87
CA VAL A 130 2.93 12.69 14.96
C VAL A 130 2.12 11.62 15.71
N PRO A 131 2.23 11.53 17.05
CA PRO A 131 1.38 10.63 17.84
C PRO A 131 -0.10 11.05 17.83
N GLY A 132 -1.01 10.07 17.76
CA GLY A 132 -2.45 10.29 17.82
C GLY A 132 -3.19 10.16 16.49
N GLU A 133 -4.52 10.15 16.59
CA GLU A 133 -5.43 10.29 15.46
C GLU A 133 -5.54 11.75 15.06
N THR A 134 -5.98 12.01 13.84
CA THR A 134 -6.28 13.36 13.41
C THR A 134 -7.74 13.61 13.25
N ARG A 135 -8.11 14.84 13.61
CA ARG A 135 -9.48 15.32 13.58
C ARG A 135 -9.54 16.64 12.84
N ASP A 136 -10.68 16.85 12.18
CA ASP A 136 -11.07 18.12 11.57
C ASP A 136 -9.98 18.65 10.63
N ARG A 137 -9.75 17.93 9.51
CA ARG A 137 -8.80 18.31 8.47
C ARG A 137 -9.45 18.42 7.11
N TYR A 138 -8.84 19.27 6.30
CA TYR A 138 -9.21 19.48 4.91
C TYR A 138 -8.06 18.98 4.04
N VAL A 139 -8.36 18.10 3.08
CA VAL A 139 -7.41 17.67 2.05
C VAL A 139 -7.92 18.18 0.72
N PHE A 140 -7.27 19.22 0.20
CA PHE A 140 -7.58 19.72 -1.13
C PHE A 140 -6.71 19.05 -2.18
N ILE A 141 -7.37 18.53 -3.23
CA ILE A 141 -6.80 17.76 -4.33
C ILE A 141 -7.09 18.54 -5.61
N PRO A 142 -6.12 19.35 -6.09
CA PRO A 142 -6.22 19.97 -7.39
C PRO A 142 -6.35 18.91 -8.49
N PHE A 143 -7.22 19.11 -9.49
CA PHE A 143 -7.33 18.13 -10.59
C PHE A 143 -5.98 17.92 -11.32
N LYS A 144 -5.16 18.98 -11.38
CA LYS A 144 -3.83 18.94 -11.99
C LYS A 144 -2.79 18.13 -11.21
N SER A 145 -3.05 17.77 -9.94
CA SER A 145 -2.12 16.95 -9.15
C SER A 145 -2.39 15.45 -9.25
N LEU A 146 -3.43 15.04 -10.00
CA LEU A 146 -3.76 13.64 -10.19
C LEU A 146 -2.82 13.00 -11.21
N ASN A 147 -2.28 11.84 -10.85
CA ASN A 147 -1.42 11.04 -11.71
C ASN A 147 -2.26 10.03 -12.50
N PRO A 148 -2.24 10.06 -13.84
CA PRO A 148 -2.90 9.03 -14.65
C PRO A 148 -2.16 7.70 -14.51
N THR A 149 -2.89 6.63 -14.17
CA THR A 149 -2.36 5.28 -14.07
C THR A 149 -3.24 4.28 -14.81
N TYR A 150 -2.62 3.22 -15.32
CA TYR A 150 -3.32 2.05 -15.86
C TYR A 150 -2.88 0.84 -15.05
N ARG A 151 -3.83 0.24 -14.31
CA ARG A 151 -3.57 -0.88 -13.39
C ARG A 151 -2.40 -0.58 -12.42
N GLY A 152 -2.37 0.64 -11.88
CA GLY A 152 -1.38 1.09 -10.91
C GLY A 152 -0.01 1.46 -11.51
N LYS A 153 0.14 1.47 -12.84
CA LYS A 153 1.34 1.94 -13.54
C LYS A 153 1.12 3.33 -14.11
N LEU A 154 1.98 4.28 -13.76
CA LEU A 154 1.95 5.66 -14.28
C LEU A 154 1.95 5.68 -15.82
N GLN A 155 1.05 6.46 -16.41
CA GLN A 155 0.91 6.65 -17.85
C GLN A 155 1.27 8.10 -18.22
N LYS A 156 2.53 8.34 -18.59
CA LYS A 156 3.02 9.71 -18.82
C LYS A 156 2.35 10.42 -20.00
N ASP A 157 1.92 9.65 -20.99
CA ASP A 157 1.32 10.16 -22.22
C ASP A 157 -0.22 10.05 -22.22
N ALA A 158 -0.82 9.74 -21.07
CA ALA A 158 -2.27 9.73 -20.95
C ALA A 158 -2.84 11.15 -21.10
N PRO A 159 -4.04 11.29 -21.68
CA PRO A 159 -4.77 12.55 -21.65
C PRO A 159 -4.96 13.06 -20.21
N PRO A 160 -5.14 14.38 -20.02
CA PRO A 160 -5.57 14.90 -18.72
C PRO A 160 -7.01 14.45 -18.42
N LEU A 161 -7.36 14.39 -17.14
CA LEU A 161 -8.71 14.09 -16.67
C LEU A 161 -9.76 14.99 -17.36
N ASP A 162 -10.74 14.38 -18.03
CA ASP A 162 -11.93 15.10 -18.51
C ASP A 162 -12.88 15.39 -17.34
N THR A 163 -12.66 16.56 -16.72
CA THR A 163 -13.48 17.05 -15.61
C THR A 163 -14.93 17.28 -15.98
N SER A 164 -15.30 17.38 -17.27
CA SER A 164 -16.70 17.50 -17.69
C SER A 164 -17.47 16.18 -17.67
N ASN A 165 -16.75 15.06 -17.55
CA ASN A 165 -17.27 13.71 -17.67
C ASN A 165 -16.76 12.77 -16.57
N VAL A 166 -16.59 13.26 -15.34
CA VAL A 166 -16.22 12.37 -14.22
C VAL A 166 -17.33 11.33 -14.04
N LYS A 167 -16.95 10.05 -14.06
CA LYS A 167 -17.84 8.88 -14.00
C LYS A 167 -17.76 8.12 -12.68
N ARG A 168 -16.64 8.19 -11.98
CA ARG A 168 -16.43 7.41 -10.76
C ARG A 168 -15.44 8.06 -9.82
N MET A 169 -15.72 7.96 -8.52
CA MET A 169 -14.81 8.35 -7.45
C MET A 169 -14.49 7.11 -6.61
N SER A 170 -13.25 7.00 -6.14
CA SER A 170 -12.85 5.92 -5.23
C SER A 170 -11.92 6.42 -4.14
N ILE A 171 -11.99 5.75 -2.99
CA ILE A 171 -11.05 5.90 -1.87
C ILE A 171 -10.43 4.53 -1.63
N MET A 172 -9.11 4.50 -1.55
CA MET A 172 -8.35 3.26 -1.50
C MET A 172 -7.29 3.29 -0.41
N MET A 173 -7.15 2.16 0.26
CA MET A 173 -6.03 1.80 1.11
C MET A 173 -5.20 0.75 0.35
N ARG A 174 -3.93 1.02 0.06
CA ARG A 174 -3.04 0.10 -0.69
C ARG A 174 -1.76 -0.18 0.06
N SER A 175 -1.10 -1.29 -0.23
CA SER A 175 0.11 -1.68 0.52
C SER A 175 1.34 -0.82 0.29
N PHE A 176 1.37 -0.07 -0.82
CA PHE A 176 2.59 0.60 -1.31
C PHE A 176 3.80 -0.34 -1.33
N PHE A 177 3.59 -1.57 -1.79
CA PHE A 177 4.61 -2.64 -1.85
C PHE A 177 5.18 -3.01 -0.47
N GLY A 178 4.29 -3.11 0.52
CA GLY A 178 4.61 -3.58 1.87
C GLY A 178 4.98 -2.47 2.85
N ALA A 179 4.79 -1.20 2.49
CA ALA A 179 5.01 -0.08 3.39
C ALA A 179 3.90 0.06 4.45
N GLN A 180 2.71 -0.49 4.20
CA GLN A 180 1.61 -0.51 5.16
C GLN A 180 0.70 -1.73 5.01
N GLU A 181 0.14 -2.18 6.14
CA GLU A 181 -0.83 -3.28 6.26
C GLU A 181 -1.73 -3.06 7.49
N GLY A 182 -2.69 -3.97 7.69
CA GLY A 182 -3.53 -4.03 8.88
C GLY A 182 -4.77 -3.13 8.82
N ASP A 183 -5.36 -2.89 9.98
CA ASP A 183 -6.61 -2.14 10.08
C ASP A 183 -6.42 -0.67 9.68
N PHE A 184 -7.44 -0.12 9.04
CA PHE A 184 -7.50 1.28 8.64
C PHE A 184 -8.90 1.85 8.86
N SER A 185 -9.00 3.16 9.09
CA SER A 185 -10.25 3.88 9.27
C SER A 185 -10.11 5.37 8.96
N LEU A 186 -10.90 5.84 8.00
CA LEU A 186 -11.00 7.22 7.55
C LEU A 186 -12.47 7.66 7.58
N SER A 187 -12.78 8.69 8.36
CA SER A 187 -14.13 9.24 8.52
C SER A 187 -14.21 10.60 7.83
N ILE A 188 -15.16 10.74 6.91
CA ILE A 188 -15.27 11.88 6.01
C ILE A 188 -16.65 12.52 6.20
N ARG A 189 -16.69 13.81 6.50
CA ARG A 189 -17.95 14.57 6.57
C ARG A 189 -18.48 14.88 5.19
N ALA A 190 -17.60 15.34 4.29
CA ALA A 190 -18.00 15.76 2.97
C ALA A 190 -16.90 15.53 1.92
N ILE A 191 -17.34 15.24 0.70
CA ILE A 191 -16.54 15.34 -0.52
C ILE A 191 -17.15 16.47 -1.33
N THR A 192 -16.36 17.51 -1.61
CA THR A 192 -16.85 18.75 -2.24
C THR A 192 -15.93 19.16 -3.37
N ALA A 193 -16.47 19.51 -4.54
CA ALA A 193 -15.70 20.18 -5.58
C ALA A 193 -15.63 21.68 -5.30
N LEU A 194 -14.45 22.30 -5.35
CA LEU A 194 -14.25 23.73 -5.08
C LEU A 194 -13.76 24.47 -6.33
N SER A 195 -14.30 25.66 -6.59
CA SER A 195 -13.95 26.45 -7.78
C SER A 195 -12.55 27.05 -7.73
N GLN A 196 -11.98 27.15 -6.53
CA GLN A 196 -10.64 27.67 -6.29
C GLN A 196 -9.96 26.84 -5.20
N ALA A 197 -8.62 26.85 -5.21
CA ALA A 197 -7.88 26.28 -4.10
C ALA A 197 -8.18 27.08 -2.82
N PRO A 198 -8.51 26.42 -1.71
CA PRO A 198 -8.80 27.12 -0.46
C PRO A 198 -7.52 27.68 0.16
N ASP A 199 -7.62 28.84 0.78
CA ASP A 199 -6.56 29.49 1.57
C ASP A 199 -6.39 28.82 2.96
N HIS A 200 -6.34 27.48 2.99
CA HIS A 200 -6.12 26.77 4.25
C HIS A 200 -4.64 26.90 4.65
N GLU A 201 -4.31 27.86 5.52
CA GLU A 201 -2.94 28.07 6.05
C GLU A 201 -2.32 26.86 6.78
N LYS A 202 -3.02 25.72 6.92
CA LYS A 202 -2.55 24.53 7.66
C LYS A 202 -3.00 23.17 7.09
N SER A 203 -3.11 23.00 5.76
CA SER A 203 -3.47 21.70 5.18
C SER A 203 -2.25 20.89 4.73
N PRO A 204 -2.22 19.56 4.95
CA PRO A 204 -1.20 18.70 4.35
C PRO A 204 -1.37 18.73 2.84
N THR A 205 -0.37 19.26 2.13
CA THR A 205 -0.32 19.21 0.67
C THR A 205 -0.20 17.75 0.25
N PRO A 206 -1.02 17.25 -0.70
CA PRO A 206 -0.84 15.90 -1.24
C PRO A 206 0.57 15.78 -1.80
N SER A 207 1.32 14.80 -1.30
CA SER A 207 2.67 14.55 -1.79
C SER A 207 2.58 13.86 -3.14
N PRO A 208 3.23 14.37 -4.20
CA PRO A 208 3.34 13.63 -5.44
C PRO A 208 3.99 12.27 -5.14
N SER A 209 3.42 11.19 -5.68
CA SER A 209 3.98 9.85 -5.55
C SER A 209 5.47 9.89 -5.93
N PRO A 210 6.37 9.34 -5.11
CA PRO A 210 7.79 9.40 -5.41
C PRO A 210 8.04 8.76 -6.77
N SER A 211 8.61 9.54 -7.69
CA SER A 211 9.20 9.01 -8.91
C SER A 211 10.23 7.94 -8.54
N PRO A 212 10.41 6.88 -9.35
CA PRO A 212 11.43 5.89 -9.07
C PRO A 212 12.78 6.59 -8.97
N VAL A 213 13.44 6.42 -7.83
CA VAL A 213 14.84 6.82 -7.66
C VAL A 213 15.61 6.29 -8.86
N GLN A 214 16.21 7.18 -9.65
CA GLN A 214 17.15 6.80 -10.70
C GLN A 214 18.36 6.12 -10.05
N ARG A 215 18.26 4.80 -9.87
CA ARG A 215 19.41 3.95 -9.64
C ARG A 215 20.02 3.68 -11.01
N LYS A 216 21.24 4.18 -11.20
CA LYS A 216 22.06 3.98 -12.40
C LYS A 216 21.86 2.59 -12.99
N GLU A 217 21.58 2.56 -14.29
CA GLU A 217 21.41 1.38 -15.12
C GLU A 217 22.43 0.28 -14.81
N LYS A 218 21.92 -0.91 -14.50
CA LYS A 218 22.49 -2.14 -15.02
C LYS A 218 21.41 -2.78 -15.89
N THR A 219 21.72 -2.91 -17.16
CA THR A 219 20.94 -3.54 -18.22
C THR A 219 20.20 -4.79 -17.73
N PRO A 220 18.85 -4.84 -17.78
CA PRO A 220 18.14 -6.09 -17.61
C PRO A 220 18.20 -6.89 -18.93
N LEU A 221 18.56 -8.17 -18.80
CA LEU A 221 18.37 -9.17 -19.85
C LEU A 221 16.88 -9.30 -20.20
N PRO A 222 16.53 -9.64 -21.45
CA PRO A 222 15.16 -9.56 -21.94
C PRO A 222 14.23 -10.55 -21.24
N PHE A 223 13.08 -10.03 -20.82
CA PHE A 223 11.94 -10.75 -20.25
C PHE A 223 11.22 -11.52 -21.37
N GLN A 224 11.28 -12.85 -21.36
CA GLN A 224 10.37 -13.69 -22.13
C GLN A 224 9.10 -13.95 -21.32
N THR A 225 7.98 -13.63 -21.96
CA THR A 225 6.59 -13.81 -21.55
C THR A 225 6.26 -15.26 -21.23
N ASN A 226 5.76 -15.55 -20.02
CA ASN A 226 5.11 -16.81 -19.69
C ASN A 226 3.63 -16.58 -19.40
N GLU A 227 2.85 -16.32 -20.45
CA GLU A 227 1.38 -16.29 -20.43
C GLU A 227 0.76 -17.64 -20.90
N ARG A 228 1.54 -18.72 -20.99
CA ARG A 228 1.09 -20.02 -21.55
C ARG A 228 1.08 -21.23 -20.59
N GLN A 229 1.16 -21.04 -19.27
CA GLN A 229 1.14 -22.17 -18.33
C GLN A 229 -0.09 -22.26 -17.41
N LEU A 230 -1.15 -21.50 -17.65
CA LEU A 230 -2.38 -21.59 -16.85
C LEU A 230 -3.45 -22.57 -17.38
N GLU A 231 -3.20 -23.30 -18.47
CA GLU A 231 -4.19 -24.25 -19.03
C GLU A 231 -3.78 -25.74 -19.05
N ALA A 232 -2.65 -26.15 -18.46
CA ALA A 232 -2.31 -27.57 -18.43
C ALA A 232 -1.68 -28.00 -17.11
N GLY A 233 -2.39 -28.84 -16.36
CA GLY A 233 -1.81 -29.71 -15.35
C GLY A 233 -2.39 -29.54 -13.94
N MET A 234 -3.50 -30.23 -13.66
CA MET A 234 -3.73 -30.74 -12.32
C MET A 234 -2.57 -31.69 -11.97
N VAL A 235 -1.69 -31.28 -11.07
CA VAL A 235 -0.80 -32.18 -10.34
C VAL A 235 -0.96 -31.89 -8.86
N GLN A 236 -1.43 -32.88 -8.11
CA GLN A 236 -1.56 -32.84 -6.66
C GLN A 236 -0.19 -32.56 -6.02
N ILE A 237 -0.12 -31.52 -5.19
CA ILE A 237 1.00 -31.31 -4.26
C ILE A 237 0.69 -32.15 -3.00
N PRO A 238 1.58 -33.03 -2.53
CA PRO A 238 1.31 -33.84 -1.35
C PRO A 238 1.29 -32.99 -0.08
N ALA A 239 0.49 -33.43 0.89
CA ALA A 239 0.25 -32.76 2.16
C ALA A 239 1.54 -32.47 2.95
N ALA A 240 1.61 -31.27 3.52
CA ALA A 240 2.69 -30.85 4.41
C ALA A 240 2.77 -31.77 5.63
N HIS A 241 3.96 -32.32 5.87
CA HIS A 241 4.26 -33.10 7.07
C HIS A 241 4.32 -32.21 8.31
N ALA A 242 3.96 -32.78 9.46
CA ALA A 242 3.86 -32.14 10.76
C ALA A 242 5.15 -31.39 11.16
N ALA A 243 4.97 -30.20 11.75
CA ALA A 243 6.04 -29.36 12.28
C ALA A 243 6.71 -30.03 13.49
N GLU A 244 8.03 -30.14 13.48
CA GLU A 244 8.85 -30.48 14.65
C GLU A 244 8.92 -29.30 15.64
N ASP A 245 9.00 -29.62 16.93
CA ASP A 245 8.97 -28.71 18.08
C ASP A 245 10.18 -27.75 18.15
N PRO A 246 10.03 -26.51 18.66
CA PRO A 246 11.09 -25.49 18.63
C PRO A 246 12.21 -25.75 19.66
N GLN A 247 13.47 -25.54 19.28
CA GLN A 247 14.63 -25.64 20.18
C GLN A 247 15.00 -24.28 20.82
N LEU A 248 15.26 -24.30 22.13
CA LEU A 248 15.57 -23.14 22.97
C LEU A 248 17.06 -22.75 22.88
N GLY A 249 17.37 -21.47 22.62
CA GLY A 249 18.73 -20.93 22.64
C GLY A 249 18.94 -19.94 23.79
N ARG A 250 20.09 -20.00 24.47
CA ARG A 250 20.45 -19.08 25.57
C ARG A 250 21.53 -18.09 25.12
N LEU A 251 21.33 -16.80 25.39
CA LEU A 251 22.30 -15.74 25.08
C LEU A 251 22.78 -15.06 26.37
N ARG A 252 24.10 -14.85 26.48
CA ARG A 252 24.74 -14.17 27.61
C ARG A 252 25.36 -12.87 27.14
N ILE A 253 24.94 -11.74 27.71
CA ILE A 253 25.47 -10.42 27.35
C ILE A 253 26.31 -9.90 28.52
N GLY A 254 27.63 -9.92 28.35
CA GLY A 254 28.58 -9.43 29.36
C GLY A 254 28.60 -10.23 30.67
N ASN A 255 29.34 -9.71 31.65
CA ASN A 255 29.70 -10.45 32.87
C ASN A 255 28.64 -10.48 33.97
N SER A 256 27.41 -9.98 33.77
CA SER A 256 26.51 -9.84 34.94
C SER A 256 25.00 -9.97 34.74
N LYS A 257 24.47 -10.50 33.62
CA LYS A 257 23.08 -11.03 33.59
C LYS A 257 22.84 -11.99 32.41
N ILE A 258 22.18 -13.12 32.69
CA ILE A 258 21.66 -14.05 31.67
C ILE A 258 20.23 -13.59 31.36
N LEU A 259 19.94 -13.26 30.10
CA LEU A 259 18.59 -13.07 29.61
C LEU A 259 18.20 -14.35 28.86
N GLU A 260 17.16 -15.05 29.32
CA GLU A 260 16.55 -16.12 28.54
C GLU A 260 15.62 -15.49 27.49
N VAL A 261 15.91 -15.72 26.22
CA VAL A 261 15.11 -15.22 25.10
C VAL A 261 14.74 -16.41 24.22
N GLU A 262 13.44 -16.65 24.08
CA GLU A 262 12.92 -17.70 23.20
C GLU A 262 12.97 -17.21 21.75
N LEU A 263 13.88 -17.76 20.94
CA LEU A 263 14.05 -17.40 19.53
C LEU A 263 13.48 -18.51 18.63
N ARG A 264 12.43 -18.18 17.88
CA ARG A 264 11.85 -19.05 16.85
C ARG A 264 12.59 -18.87 15.53
N TRP A 265 13.27 -19.92 15.06
CA TRP A 265 13.96 -19.91 13.76
C TRP A 265 13.12 -20.56 12.67
N HIS A 266 12.94 -19.88 11.53
CA HIS A 266 12.37 -20.47 10.32
C HIS A 266 13.50 -20.87 9.36
N LYS A 267 13.40 -22.04 8.69
CA LYS A 267 14.46 -22.60 7.81
C LYS A 267 14.94 -21.66 6.69
N THR A 268 14.16 -20.63 6.36
CA THR A 268 14.52 -19.59 5.38
C THR A 268 15.49 -18.52 5.91
N PHE A 269 15.79 -18.46 7.21
CA PHE A 269 16.71 -17.46 7.78
C PHE A 269 18.18 -17.90 7.78
N LEU A 270 18.46 -19.20 7.76
CA LEU A 270 19.83 -19.72 7.76
C LEU A 270 20.69 -19.22 6.58
N PRO A 271 20.17 -19.14 5.33
CA PRO A 271 20.93 -18.59 4.22
C PRO A 271 21.21 -17.10 4.36
N VAL A 272 20.28 -16.34 4.94
CA VAL A 272 20.41 -14.88 5.14
C VAL A 272 21.45 -14.57 6.21
N VAL A 273 21.47 -15.34 7.29
CA VAL A 273 22.48 -15.22 8.36
C VAL A 273 23.86 -15.62 7.83
N LEU A 274 23.96 -16.70 7.05
CA LEU A 274 25.22 -17.12 6.42
C LEU A 274 25.74 -16.08 5.42
N PHE A 275 24.84 -15.46 4.65
CA PHE A 275 25.18 -14.38 3.73
C PHE A 275 25.66 -13.12 4.46
N ALA A 276 24.98 -12.72 5.54
CA ALA A 276 25.37 -11.58 6.36
C ALA A 276 26.72 -11.82 7.07
N LEU A 277 26.96 -13.03 7.57
CA LEU A 277 28.24 -13.43 8.16
C LEU A 277 29.36 -13.47 7.11
N GLY A 278 29.07 -13.92 5.89
CA GLY A 278 30.01 -13.90 4.77
C GLY A 278 30.41 -12.48 4.35
N ILE A 279 29.44 -11.55 4.28
CA ILE A 279 29.71 -10.14 3.99
C ILE A 279 30.52 -9.50 5.13
N PHE A 280 30.18 -9.80 6.39
CA PHE A 280 30.88 -9.26 7.55
C PHE A 280 32.32 -9.78 7.65
N ALA A 281 32.55 -11.07 7.38
CA ALA A 281 33.87 -11.68 7.32
C ALA A 281 34.71 -11.09 6.17
N GLY A 282 34.13 -10.94 4.99
CA GLY A 282 34.78 -10.32 3.83
C GLY A 282 35.17 -8.86 4.07
N TYR A 283 34.27 -8.08 4.71
CA TYR A 283 34.54 -6.69 5.08
C TYR A 283 35.66 -6.55 6.12
N ARG A 284 35.76 -7.49 7.07
CA ARG A 284 36.81 -7.48 8.10
C ARG A 284 38.18 -7.95 7.56
N LEU A 285 38.20 -8.95 6.66
CA LEU A 285 39.40 -9.39 5.94
C LEU A 285 39.99 -8.28 5.09
N ALA A 286 39.15 -7.52 4.38
CA ALA A 286 39.57 -6.37 3.60
C ALA A 286 40.16 -5.21 4.44
N ASN A 287 39.92 -5.22 5.76
CA ASN A 287 40.39 -4.20 6.70
C ASN A 287 41.45 -4.73 7.68
N GLY A 288 42.10 -5.86 7.38
CA GLY A 288 43.27 -6.34 8.12
C GLY A 288 43.01 -6.89 9.52
N TYR A 289 41.77 -7.33 9.80
CA TYR A 289 41.39 -7.87 11.11
C TYR A 289 41.82 -9.34 11.27
N ASP A 290 42.48 -9.68 12.39
CA ASP A 290 42.89 -11.06 12.70
C ASP A 290 41.67 -11.93 13.06
N TRP A 291 41.38 -12.90 12.19
CA TRP A 291 40.22 -13.79 12.28
C TRP A 291 40.26 -14.73 13.49
N ARG A 292 41.44 -14.96 14.09
CA ARG A 292 41.62 -15.88 15.23
C ARG A 292 40.93 -15.38 16.50
N GLN A 293 40.72 -14.07 16.64
CA GLN A 293 39.96 -13.50 17.76
C GLN A 293 38.45 -13.74 17.64
N LEU A 294 37.93 -13.92 16.42
CA LEU A 294 36.50 -14.16 16.20
C LEU A 294 36.08 -15.56 16.67
N LEU A 295 36.95 -16.56 16.47
CA LEU A 295 36.73 -17.94 16.92
C LEU A 295 36.67 -18.10 18.44
N GLN A 296 37.34 -17.23 19.18
CA GLN A 296 37.26 -17.22 20.66
C GLN A 296 35.94 -16.64 21.18
N SER A 297 35.19 -15.91 20.34
CA SER A 297 33.94 -15.25 20.73
C SER A 297 32.66 -16.06 20.41
N VAL A 298 32.79 -17.17 19.67
CA VAL A 298 31.66 -18.01 19.24
C VAL A 298 31.65 -19.31 20.05
N THR A 299 30.62 -19.49 20.88
CA THR A 299 30.39 -20.72 21.64
C THR A 299 29.08 -21.39 21.26
N GLY A 300 29.02 -22.73 21.35
CA GLY A 300 27.83 -23.52 21.03
C GLY A 300 27.83 -24.06 19.58
N PRO A 301 26.70 -24.56 19.07
CA PRO A 301 26.61 -25.36 17.83
C PRO A 301 27.05 -24.63 16.55
N CYS A 302 27.26 -23.31 16.61
CA CYS A 302 27.84 -22.53 15.52
C CYS A 302 29.37 -22.69 15.40
N ARG A 303 30.07 -23.21 16.42
CA ARG A 303 31.53 -23.41 16.39
C ARG A 303 31.94 -24.44 15.34
N ASP A 304 31.24 -25.57 15.27
CA ASP A 304 31.51 -26.64 14.31
C ASP A 304 31.31 -26.19 12.85
N LEU A 305 30.36 -25.27 12.64
CA LEU A 305 30.07 -24.70 11.32
C LEU A 305 31.16 -23.71 10.89
N VAL A 306 31.67 -22.91 11.82
CA VAL A 306 32.77 -21.96 11.56
C VAL A 306 34.10 -22.70 11.35
N GLU A 307 34.39 -23.76 12.10
CA GLU A 307 35.56 -24.61 11.88
C GLU A 307 35.51 -25.29 10.50
N LYS A 308 34.34 -25.83 10.08
CA LYS A 308 34.16 -26.38 8.73
C LYS A 308 34.39 -25.36 7.61
N ILE A 309 33.89 -24.14 7.78
CA ILE A 309 34.09 -23.06 6.79
C ILE A 309 35.56 -22.64 6.75
N SER A 310 36.26 -22.59 7.89
CA SER A 310 37.68 -22.21 7.94
C SER A 310 38.61 -23.19 7.22
N GLY A 311 38.28 -24.49 7.22
CA GLY A 311 39.03 -25.52 6.48
C GLY A 311 38.94 -25.39 4.96
N TYR A 312 37.97 -24.63 4.43
CA TYR A 312 37.84 -24.36 2.99
C TYR A 312 38.70 -23.18 2.51
N PHE A 313 39.27 -22.38 3.43
CA PHE A 313 40.03 -21.17 3.12
C PHE A 313 41.50 -21.20 3.59
N SER A 314 42.01 -22.38 4.00
CA SER A 314 43.45 -22.61 4.23
C SER A 314 44.15 -23.16 3.00
#